data_AF-A0A1E4R805-F1
#
_entry.id   AF-A0A1E4R805-F1
#
_cell.length_a   1.000
_cell.length_b   1.000
_cell.length_c   1.000
_cell.angle_alpha   90.00
_cell.angle_beta   90.00
_cell.angle_gamma   90.00
#
_symmetry.space_group_name_H-M   'P 1'
#
loop_
_entity.id
_entity.type
_entity.pdbx_description
1 polymer ?
#
loop_
_entity_poly.entity_id
_entity_poly.type
_entity_poly.pdbx_seq_one_letter_code
_entity_poly.pdbx_strand_id
1 'polypeptide(L)'
;MNQICESFECEYEITSNSSIHFSKMLGPNNDFVYQYGDNIIELSKSVNTDNLRTRISAKDKDNLVVRYTSPQAAKWGFRDADDISDERFSDSENFMDKARKSLKVQPELSIELDSIELLDKELGERIWLIYEPWDYEMQTRILEVTQVFDEETDEFKTVAVVIGNAIP
;
A
#
# COMPACT_ATOMS: atom_id res chain seq x y z
N MET A 1 -9.59 -4.38 17.61
CA MET A 1 -9.58 -3.22 16.70
C MET A 1 -9.56 -3.62 15.23
N ASN A 2 -8.74 -4.61 14.83
CA ASN A 2 -8.68 -5.06 13.43
C ASN A 2 -10.04 -5.40 12.82
N GLN A 3 -10.89 -6.18 13.50
CA GLN A 3 -12.25 -6.48 13.02
C GLN A 3 -13.13 -5.25 12.76
N ILE A 4 -12.97 -4.18 13.56
CA ILE A 4 -13.70 -2.93 13.36
C ILE A 4 -13.19 -2.27 12.10
N CYS A 5 -11.87 -2.17 11.93
CA CYS A 5 -11.30 -1.52 10.75
C CYS A 5 -11.42 -2.31 9.45
N GLU A 6 -11.48 -3.64 9.52
CA GLU A 6 -11.88 -4.48 8.38
C GLU A 6 -13.33 -4.20 7.95
N SER A 7 -14.23 -4.02 8.92
CA SER A 7 -15.66 -3.78 8.65
C SER A 7 -15.95 -2.36 8.16
N PHE A 8 -15.22 -1.38 8.68
CA PHE A 8 -15.46 0.03 8.44
C PHE A 8 -14.42 0.68 7.53
N GLU A 9 -13.47 -0.09 7.01
CA GLU A 9 -12.36 0.38 6.17
C GLU A 9 -11.67 1.59 6.83
N CYS A 10 -11.16 1.37 8.05
CA CYS A 10 -10.47 2.40 8.83
C CYS A 10 -9.01 2.01 9.14
N GLU A 11 -8.28 3.00 9.63
CA GLU A 11 -7.00 2.84 10.30
C GLU A 11 -7.15 3.38 11.73
N TYR A 12 -6.31 2.92 12.65
CA TYR A 12 -6.34 3.38 14.03
C TYR A 12 -4.94 3.56 14.62
N GLU A 13 -4.81 4.51 15.53
CA GLU A 13 -3.61 4.75 16.32
C GLU A 13 -3.96 4.86 17.81
N ILE A 14 -3.02 4.50 18.67
CA ILE A 14 -3.12 4.75 20.11
C ILE A 14 -2.36 6.04 20.38
N THR A 15 -3.09 7.06 20.81
CA THR A 15 -2.52 8.37 21.12
C THR A 15 -1.82 8.36 22.48
N SER A 16 -0.97 9.36 22.72
CA SER A 16 -0.18 9.51 23.95
C SER A 16 -0.99 9.57 25.25
N ASN A 17 -2.28 9.91 25.17
CA ASN A 17 -3.19 9.96 26.32
C ASN A 17 -4.00 8.66 26.53
N SER A 18 -3.57 7.55 25.93
CA SER A 18 -4.28 6.25 25.92
C SER A 18 -5.65 6.27 25.22
N SER A 19 -5.97 7.29 24.43
CA SER A 19 -7.17 7.30 23.57
C SER A 19 -6.87 6.64 22.24
N ILE A 20 -7.91 6.08 21.62
CA ILE A 20 -7.83 5.45 20.30
C ILE A 20 -8.46 6.39 19.28
N HIS A 21 -7.68 6.78 18.27
CA HIS A 21 -8.13 7.59 17.17
C HIS A 21 -8.37 6.70 15.95
N PHE A 22 -9.58 6.77 15.39
CA PHE A 22 -9.94 6.08 14.15
C PHE A 22 -10.06 7.09 13.03
N SER A 23 -9.52 6.75 11.87
CA SER A 23 -9.62 7.57 10.66
C SER A 23 -9.79 6.69 9.43
N LYS A 24 -10.20 7.26 8.29
CA LYS A 24 -10.19 6.54 7.01
C LYS A 24 -8.77 6.27 6.51
N MET A 25 -7.83 7.13 6.90
CA MET A 25 -6.43 7.07 6.47
C MET A 25 -5.61 7.90 7.45
N LEU A 26 -4.65 7.28 8.13
CA LEU A 26 -3.69 7.94 9.02
C LEU A 26 -2.57 8.61 8.22
N GLY A 27 -1.92 9.55 8.88
CA GLY A 27 -0.71 10.18 8.38
C GLY A 27 -0.93 11.23 7.28
N PRO A 28 -0.05 12.24 7.24
CA PRO A 28 -0.15 13.33 6.28
C PRO A 28 0.17 12.87 4.85
N ASN A 29 -0.24 13.68 3.88
CA ASN A 29 0.25 13.55 2.50
C ASN A 29 1.36 14.58 2.32
N ASN A 30 2.58 14.19 2.69
CA ASN A 30 3.74 15.03 2.50
C ASN A 30 4.37 14.73 1.14
N ASP A 31 4.84 15.75 0.44
CA ASP A 31 5.44 15.61 -0.90
C ASP A 31 6.91 15.15 -0.85
N PHE A 32 7.25 14.28 0.11
CA PHE A 32 8.60 13.71 0.19
C PHE A 32 8.84 12.72 -0.95
N VAL A 33 10.02 12.80 -1.55
CA VAL A 33 10.49 11.91 -2.61
C VAL A 33 11.69 11.13 -2.12
N TYR A 34 11.54 9.81 -2.10
CA TYR A 34 12.60 8.86 -1.81
C TYR A 34 13.00 8.16 -3.09
N GLN A 35 14.27 8.28 -3.46
CA GLN A 35 14.86 7.67 -4.62
C GLN A 35 15.80 6.55 -4.19
N TYR A 36 15.43 5.34 -4.55
CA TYR A 36 16.14 4.13 -4.19
C TYR A 36 17.57 4.13 -4.77
N GLY A 37 18.57 4.03 -3.89
CA GLY A 37 19.99 4.07 -4.27
C GLY A 37 20.59 5.47 -4.37
N ASP A 38 19.81 6.52 -4.08
CA ASP A 38 20.30 7.90 -4.02
C ASP A 38 20.20 8.48 -2.60
N ASN A 39 18.99 8.89 -2.17
CA ASN A 39 18.79 9.57 -0.87
C ASN A 39 18.26 8.65 0.25
N ILE A 40 18.13 7.35 0.00
CA ILE A 40 17.76 6.34 1.00
C ILE A 40 18.74 5.17 0.99
N ILE A 41 19.00 4.65 2.19
CA ILE A 41 19.82 3.45 2.41
C ILE A 41 18.89 2.37 2.99
N GLU A 42 18.75 1.26 2.27
CA GLU A 42 17.95 0.13 2.75
C GLU A 42 18.73 -0.71 3.78
N LEU A 43 18.07 -1.03 4.88
CA LEU A 43 18.50 -2.08 5.81
C LEU A 43 18.05 -3.45 5.31
N SER A 44 16.80 -3.50 4.86
CA SER A 44 16.19 -4.71 4.31
C SER A 44 15.13 -4.36 3.26
N LYS A 45 14.82 -5.34 2.41
CA LYS A 45 13.82 -5.19 1.35
C LYS A 45 13.09 -6.50 1.12
N SER A 46 11.79 -6.39 0.92
CA SER A 46 10.90 -7.48 0.52
C SER A 46 10.12 -7.12 -0.74
N VAL A 47 10.07 -8.06 -1.68
CA VAL A 47 9.31 -7.95 -2.93
C VAL A 47 8.46 -9.20 -3.07
N ASN A 48 7.16 -9.02 -3.28
CA ASN A 48 6.22 -10.09 -3.60
C ASN A 48 5.43 -9.78 -4.88
N THR A 49 5.41 -10.74 -5.81
CA THR A 49 4.66 -10.64 -7.08
C THR A 49 3.59 -11.73 -7.22
N ASP A 50 3.39 -12.55 -6.19
CA ASP A 50 2.49 -13.71 -6.27
C ASP A 50 1.04 -13.31 -6.47
N ASN A 51 0.66 -12.14 -5.93
CA ASN A 51 -0.68 -11.56 -6.07
C ASN A 51 -0.79 -10.57 -7.23
N LEU A 52 0.31 -10.32 -7.98
CA LEU A 52 0.29 -9.42 -9.12
C LEU A 52 -0.60 -10.00 -10.23
N ARG A 53 -1.62 -9.25 -10.62
CA ARG A 53 -2.56 -9.60 -11.69
C ARG A 53 -2.73 -8.41 -12.62
N THR A 54 -2.71 -8.69 -13.92
CA THR A 54 -2.82 -7.67 -14.97
C THR A 54 -4.08 -7.83 -15.81
N ARG A 55 -4.88 -8.87 -15.54
CA ARG A 55 -6.11 -9.16 -16.26
C ARG A 55 -7.14 -9.76 -15.33
N ILE A 56 -8.39 -9.37 -15.49
CA ILE A 56 -9.53 -9.94 -14.76
C ILE A 56 -10.71 -10.10 -15.71
N SER A 57 -11.43 -11.20 -15.55
CA SER A 57 -12.68 -11.41 -16.25
C SER A 57 -13.85 -11.35 -15.27
N ALA A 58 -14.93 -10.77 -15.74
CA ALA A 58 -16.16 -10.59 -15.00
C ALA A 58 -17.26 -11.33 -15.76
N LYS A 59 -18.01 -12.18 -15.05
CA LYS A 59 -19.11 -12.97 -15.60
C LYS A 59 -20.43 -12.44 -15.06
N ASP A 60 -21.37 -12.17 -15.96
CA ASP A 60 -22.75 -11.89 -15.57
C ASP A 60 -23.57 -13.18 -15.43
N LYS A 61 -24.83 -13.03 -15.00
CA LYS A 61 -25.81 -14.12 -14.86
C LYS A 61 -26.10 -14.88 -16.15
N ASP A 62 -25.83 -14.28 -17.31
CA ASP A 62 -26.08 -14.83 -18.64
C ASP A 62 -24.79 -15.44 -19.23
N ASN A 63 -23.73 -15.58 -18.43
CA ASN A 63 -22.39 -16.05 -18.80
C ASN A 63 -21.67 -15.16 -19.84
N LEU A 64 -22.06 -13.90 -19.99
CA LEU A 64 -21.28 -12.95 -20.77
C LEU A 64 -19.99 -12.64 -20.02
N VAL A 65 -18.86 -12.87 -20.70
CA VAL A 65 -17.53 -12.61 -20.14
C VAL A 65 -17.04 -11.26 -20.64
N VAL A 66 -16.92 -10.29 -19.74
CA VAL A 66 -16.22 -9.03 -20.01
C VAL A 66 -14.84 -9.12 -19.40
N ARG A 67 -13.80 -8.69 -20.13
CA ARG A 67 -12.42 -8.77 -19.69
C ARG A 67 -11.78 -7.39 -19.64
N TYR A 68 -11.14 -7.09 -18.52
CA TYR A 68 -10.29 -5.93 -18.36
C TYR A 68 -8.82 -6.34 -18.35
N THR A 69 -7.99 -5.60 -19.08
CA THR A 69 -6.53 -5.76 -19.10
C THR A 69 -5.91 -4.44 -18.68
N SER A 70 -5.09 -4.48 -17.63
CA SER A 70 -4.32 -3.33 -17.16
C SER A 70 -3.21 -2.96 -18.17
N PRO A 71 -2.92 -1.66 -18.37
CA PRO A 71 -1.74 -1.23 -19.11
C PRO A 71 -0.43 -1.84 -18.60
N GLN A 72 -0.39 -2.20 -17.31
CA GLN A 72 0.76 -2.88 -16.70
C GLN A 72 1.04 -4.28 -17.28
N ALA A 73 0.11 -4.86 -18.06
CA ALA A 73 0.35 -6.08 -18.81
C ALA A 73 1.49 -5.92 -19.84
N ALA A 74 1.75 -4.71 -20.33
CA ALA A 74 2.88 -4.45 -21.23
C ALA A 74 4.23 -4.74 -20.57
N LYS A 75 4.33 -4.52 -19.25
CA LYS A 75 5.54 -4.70 -18.46
C LYS A 75 5.62 -6.09 -17.80
N TRP A 76 4.50 -6.57 -17.26
CA TRP A 76 4.45 -7.80 -16.47
C TRP A 76 3.86 -9.02 -17.18
N GLY A 77 3.45 -8.86 -18.44
CA GLY A 77 2.72 -9.87 -19.19
C GLY A 77 1.26 -10.03 -18.73
N PHE A 78 0.54 -10.96 -19.36
CA PHE A 78 -0.83 -11.30 -18.97
C PHE A 78 -0.82 -12.24 -17.76
N ARG A 79 -1.40 -11.78 -16.65
CA ARG A 79 -1.54 -12.51 -15.39
C ARG A 79 -3.01 -12.46 -14.96
N ASP A 80 -3.71 -13.58 -15.09
CA ASP A 80 -5.15 -13.70 -14.85
C ASP A 80 -5.47 -13.79 -13.35
N ALA A 81 -6.31 -12.87 -12.87
CA ALA A 81 -6.97 -12.99 -11.59
C ALA A 81 -8.10 -14.02 -11.66
N ASP A 82 -8.57 -14.48 -10.50
CA ASP A 82 -9.78 -15.27 -10.43
C ASP A 82 -10.97 -14.47 -10.99
N ASP A 83 -11.83 -15.16 -11.74
CA ASP A 83 -13.01 -14.56 -12.32
C ASP A 83 -13.95 -14.09 -11.21
N ILE A 84 -14.47 -12.86 -11.33
CA ILE A 84 -15.51 -12.38 -10.42
C ILE A 84 -16.88 -12.71 -11.02
N SER A 85 -17.72 -13.33 -10.20
CA SER A 85 -19.13 -13.61 -10.48
C SER A 85 -19.96 -13.07 -9.31
N ASP A 86 -20.89 -12.16 -9.57
CA ASP A 86 -21.79 -11.67 -8.53
C ASP A 86 -23.19 -11.44 -9.11
N GLU A 87 -24.12 -12.33 -8.74
CA GLU A 87 -25.51 -12.35 -9.20
C GLU A 87 -26.32 -11.13 -8.73
N ARG A 88 -25.80 -10.33 -7.79
CA ARG A 88 -26.48 -9.17 -7.22
C ARG A 88 -26.29 -7.89 -8.03
N PHE A 89 -25.36 -7.88 -8.99
CA PHE A 89 -25.08 -6.70 -9.80
C PHE A 89 -25.88 -6.75 -11.09
N SER A 90 -26.91 -5.90 -11.16
CA SER A 90 -27.70 -5.68 -12.38
C SER A 90 -27.12 -4.60 -13.31
N ASP A 91 -26.15 -3.81 -12.80
CA ASP A 91 -25.57 -2.67 -13.52
C ASP A 91 -24.10 -2.93 -13.89
N SER A 92 -23.85 -3.18 -15.18
CA SER A 92 -22.58 -3.69 -15.71
C SER A 92 -21.38 -2.73 -15.53
N GLU A 93 -21.62 -1.43 -15.43
CA GLU A 93 -20.56 -0.41 -15.33
C GLU A 93 -19.94 -0.38 -13.93
N ASN A 94 -20.76 -0.41 -12.88
CA ASN A 94 -20.32 -0.51 -11.48
C ASN A 94 -19.58 -1.82 -11.18
N PHE A 95 -19.93 -2.90 -11.87
CA PHE A 95 -19.31 -4.20 -11.67
C PHE A 95 -17.88 -4.26 -12.22
N MET A 96 -17.66 -3.73 -13.42
CA MET A 96 -16.32 -3.65 -14.00
C MET A 96 -15.39 -2.72 -13.22
N ASP A 97 -15.92 -1.62 -12.67
CA ASP A 97 -15.13 -0.73 -11.81
C ASP A 97 -14.71 -1.41 -10.51
N LYS A 98 -15.57 -2.25 -9.93
CA LYS A 98 -15.19 -3.06 -8.76
C LYS A 98 -14.09 -4.07 -9.12
N ALA A 99 -14.22 -4.78 -10.23
CA ALA A 99 -13.23 -5.75 -10.70
C ALA A 99 -11.88 -5.08 -11.01
N ARG A 100 -11.89 -3.88 -11.60
CA ARG A 100 -10.69 -3.06 -11.81
C ARG A 100 -10.03 -2.68 -10.50
N LYS A 101 -10.80 -2.20 -9.51
CA LYS A 101 -10.30 -1.77 -8.19
C LYS A 101 -9.73 -2.92 -7.36
N SER A 102 -10.24 -4.14 -7.51
CA SER A 102 -9.69 -5.32 -6.84
C SER A 102 -8.39 -5.83 -7.44
N LEU A 103 -8.02 -5.37 -8.64
CA LEU A 103 -6.85 -5.87 -9.35
C LEU A 103 -5.55 -5.29 -8.78
N LYS A 104 -4.73 -6.14 -8.17
CA LYS A 104 -3.38 -5.78 -7.71
C LYS A 104 -2.42 -5.75 -8.91
N VAL A 105 -2.29 -4.58 -9.54
CA VAL A 105 -1.49 -4.39 -10.78
C VAL A 105 -0.03 -3.99 -10.55
N GLN A 106 0.41 -3.95 -9.30
CA GLN A 106 1.78 -3.63 -8.89
C GLN A 106 2.32 -4.71 -7.94
N PRO A 107 3.64 -4.97 -7.94
CA PRO A 107 4.26 -5.79 -6.90
C PRO A 107 4.05 -5.18 -5.52
N GLU A 108 3.95 -6.04 -4.52
CA GLU A 108 4.01 -5.65 -3.12
C GLU A 108 5.49 -5.43 -2.77
N LEU A 109 5.84 -4.20 -2.38
CA LEU A 109 7.18 -3.77 -2.04
C LEU A 109 7.16 -3.21 -0.62
N SER A 110 8.12 -3.66 0.18
CA SER A 110 8.42 -3.12 1.51
C SER A 110 9.92 -2.90 1.62
N ILE A 111 10.32 -1.71 2.08
CA ILE A 111 11.72 -1.35 2.29
C ILE A 111 11.85 -0.83 3.72
N GLU A 112 12.71 -1.47 4.48
CA GLU A 112 13.14 -0.99 5.79
C GLU A 112 14.33 -0.07 5.58
N LEU A 113 14.21 1.15 6.09
CA LEU A 113 15.21 2.20 5.93
C LEU A 113 15.83 2.49 7.29
N ASP A 114 17.17 2.54 7.32
CA ASP A 114 17.89 3.10 8.47
C ASP A 114 17.54 4.58 8.57
N SER A 115 17.55 5.11 9.79
CA SER A 115 17.29 6.49 10.18
C SER A 115 17.57 7.52 9.06
N ILE A 116 16.59 7.67 8.18
CA ILE A 116 16.54 8.70 7.15
C ILE A 116 16.54 10.00 7.92
N GLU A 117 17.48 10.90 7.60
CA GLU A 117 17.68 12.23 8.20
C GLU A 117 16.49 12.65 9.07
N LEU A 118 16.59 12.30 10.35
CA LEU A 118 15.47 12.18 11.29
C LEU A 118 14.80 13.51 11.55
N LEU A 119 13.63 13.71 10.95
CA LEU A 119 12.59 14.57 11.51
C LEU A 119 11.21 13.93 11.27
N ASP A 120 10.60 13.49 12.38
CA ASP A 120 9.17 13.18 12.58
C ASP A 120 8.45 12.48 11.42
N LYS A 121 8.70 11.17 11.28
CA LYS A 121 7.86 10.30 10.44
C LYS A 121 6.70 9.75 11.22
N GLU A 122 5.51 9.89 10.64
CA GLU A 122 4.27 9.44 11.25
C GLU A 122 3.76 8.16 10.59
N LEU A 123 3.15 7.30 11.39
CA LEU A 123 2.49 6.11 10.85
C LEU A 123 1.43 6.50 9.80
N GLY A 124 1.45 5.82 8.66
CA GLY A 124 0.54 6.07 7.56
C GLY A 124 0.91 7.26 6.66
N GLU A 125 1.96 8.04 6.98
CA GLU A 125 2.47 9.11 6.13
C GLU A 125 2.75 8.60 4.72
N ARG A 126 2.34 9.36 3.71
CA ARG A 126 2.51 9.01 2.30
C ARG A 126 3.83 9.56 1.77
N ILE A 127 4.55 8.75 1.01
CA ILE A 127 5.87 9.08 0.47
C ILE A 127 5.94 8.60 -0.98
N TRP A 128 6.44 9.44 -1.88
CA TRP A 128 6.74 9.03 -3.24
C TRP A 128 8.03 8.25 -3.29
N LEU A 129 7.96 6.99 -3.73
CA LEU A 129 9.13 6.15 -3.96
C LEU A 129 9.42 6.05 -5.45
N ILE A 130 10.62 6.47 -5.85
CA ILE A 130 11.20 6.18 -7.15
C ILE A 130 12.05 4.91 -6.99
N TYR A 131 11.56 3.80 -7.55
CA TYR A 131 12.22 2.51 -7.52
C TYR A 131 12.84 2.18 -8.88
N GLU A 132 14.05 2.69 -9.09
CA GLU A 132 14.85 2.55 -10.31
C GLU A 132 14.98 1.12 -10.85
N PRO A 133 15.16 0.06 -10.04
CA PRO A 133 15.32 -1.30 -10.56
C PRO A 133 14.15 -1.79 -11.40
N TRP A 134 12.98 -1.17 -11.23
CA TRP A 134 11.82 -1.44 -12.06
C TRP A 134 11.38 -0.26 -12.89
N ASP A 135 12.00 0.92 -12.85
CA ASP A 135 11.45 2.11 -13.52
C ASP A 135 9.98 2.35 -13.09
N TYR A 136 9.77 2.45 -11.77
CA TYR A 136 8.46 2.71 -11.17
C TYR A 136 8.52 3.89 -10.22
N GLU A 137 7.51 4.74 -10.33
CA GLU A 137 7.13 5.70 -9.31
C GLU A 137 5.86 5.20 -8.65
N MET A 138 5.87 5.11 -7.32
CA MET A 138 4.70 4.68 -6.56
C MET A 138 4.55 5.48 -5.28
N GLN A 139 3.30 5.77 -4.93
CA GLN A 139 2.98 6.33 -3.62
C GLN A 139 2.98 5.19 -2.61
N THR A 140 3.95 5.24 -1.70
CA THR A 140 4.12 4.32 -0.57
C THR A 140 3.63 4.96 0.72
N ARG A 141 3.59 4.18 1.79
CA ARG A 141 3.25 4.64 3.12
C ARG A 141 4.24 4.15 4.16
N ILE A 142 4.39 4.92 5.24
CA ILE A 142 5.05 4.46 6.45
C ILE A 142 4.14 3.41 7.12
N LEU A 143 4.57 2.15 7.07
CA LEU A 143 3.86 0.99 7.63
C LEU A 143 4.27 0.71 9.07
N GLU A 144 5.51 1.03 9.42
CA GLU A 144 6.06 0.83 10.75
C GLU A 144 7.06 1.95 11.08
N VAL A 145 7.05 2.39 12.34
CA VAL A 145 8.01 3.33 12.91
C VAL A 145 8.64 2.66 14.13
N THR A 146 9.94 2.41 14.08
CA THR A 146 10.70 1.89 15.23
C THR A 146 11.34 3.07 15.96
N GLN A 147 11.05 3.19 17.26
CA GLN A 147 11.57 4.27 18.10
C GLN A 147 12.35 3.71 19.29
N VAL A 148 13.40 4.42 19.69
CA VAL A 148 14.14 4.18 20.94
C VAL A 148 13.96 5.36 21.87
N PHE A 149 13.90 5.09 23.16
CA PHE A 149 13.88 6.15 24.17
C PHE A 149 15.30 6.67 24.38
N ASP A 150 15.50 7.97 24.18
CA ASP A 150 16.77 8.64 24.42
C ASP A 150 16.75 9.25 25.83
N GLU A 151 17.57 8.69 26.73
CA GLU A 151 17.64 9.13 28.14
C GLU A 151 18.27 10.52 28.31
N GLU A 152 19.05 11.01 27.33
CA GLU A 152 19.66 12.34 27.40
C GLU A 152 18.66 13.44 27.05
N THR A 153 17.77 13.17 26.08
CA THR A 153 16.75 14.13 25.64
C THR A 153 15.37 13.92 26.27
N ASP A 154 15.14 12.81 26.99
CA ASP A 154 13.84 12.41 27.55
C ASP A 154 12.74 12.29 26.47
N GLU A 155 13.13 11.84 25.27
CA GLU A 155 12.28 11.80 24.07
C GLU A 155 12.42 10.48 23.31
N PHE A 156 11.37 10.06 22.60
CA PHE A 156 11.44 8.94 21.66
C PHE A 156 12.04 9.41 20.34
N LYS A 157 13.11 8.77 19.89
CA LYS A 157 13.74 9.01 18.59
C LYS A 157 13.46 7.86 17.66
N THR A 158 12.99 8.18 16.46
CA THR A 158 12.86 7.20 15.38
C THR A 158 14.26 6.69 15.01
N VAL A 159 14.39 5.40 14.78
CA VAL A 159 15.66 4.75 14.38
C VAL A 159 15.53 3.96 13.09
N ALA A 160 14.32 3.49 12.78
CA ALA A 160 14.02 2.82 11.52
C ALA A 160 12.57 3.07 11.13
N VAL A 161 12.32 3.03 9.82
CA VAL A 161 10.97 3.07 9.28
C VAL A 161 10.83 2.03 8.18
N VAL A 162 9.63 1.44 8.08
CA VAL A 162 9.28 0.56 6.98
C VAL A 162 8.34 1.31 6.05
N ILE A 163 8.75 1.51 4.79
CA ILE A 163 7.89 2.03 3.74
C ILE A 163 7.36 0.91 2.87
N GLY A 164 6.12 1.01 2.42
CA GLY A 164 5.60 0.04 1.45
C GLY A 164 4.26 0.41 0.83
N ASN A 165 3.85 -0.38 -0.16
CA ASN A 165 2.55 -0.26 -0.84
C ASN A 165 1.60 -1.42 -0.51
N ALA A 166 2.07 -2.43 0.24
CA ALA A 166 1.24 -3.46 0.81
C ALA A 166 0.73 -2.97 2.17
N ILE A 167 -0.58 -2.87 2.32
CA ILE A 167 -1.18 -2.66 3.65
C ILE A 167 -0.96 -3.98 4.43
N PRO A 168 -0.43 -3.94 5.67
CA PRO A 168 -0.29 -5.13 6.51
C PRO A 168 -1.63 -5.77 6.88
#